data_AF-A0A1P8YLY7-F1
#
_entry.id   AF-A0A1P8YLY7-F1
#
_cell.length_a   1.000
_cell.length_b   1.000
_cell.length_c   1.000
_cell.angle_alpha   90.00
_cell.angle_beta   90.00
_cell.angle_gamma   90.00
#
_symmetry.space_group_name_H-M   'P 1'
#
loop_
_entity.id
_entity.type
_entity.pdbx_description
1 polymer ?
#
loop_
_entity_poly.entity_id
_entity_poly.type
_entity_poly.pdbx_seq_one_letter_code
_entity_poly.pdbx_strand_id
1 'polypeptide(L)'
;MRPDLEQLRDLLEASPGLAKRPAGPAPRELIERAQARLGPLPPSYRWWLGEYGAGWLGGAPIATAAAAEADDAITAAWRSTGTRLCFHAEEDGDTHHFALDRRGTDGEWPVVRRDPFDGAEYPVAENFAGFLAVQAALARGLRDGPNPTIAALWRSTAGVLRDDGLLLYGPHQIQERNETFEVREYAPDWVLVGDDSGGRGLFMRRHGRDRRSVYLLDLGAIGGNLAVDGELLTDDLLGWLAIG
;
A
#
# COMPACT_ATOMS: atom_id res chain seq x y z
N MET A 1 -8.55 -1.31 -7.03
CA MET A 1 -9.35 -1.14 -5.79
C MET A 1 -9.07 0.26 -5.30
N ARG A 2 -10.10 1.02 -4.90
CA ARG A 2 -9.88 2.37 -4.36
C ARG A 2 -9.13 2.24 -3.03
N PRO A 3 -8.03 2.98 -2.81
CA PRO A 3 -7.32 2.96 -1.55
C PRO A 3 -8.19 3.39 -0.37
N ASP A 4 -8.04 2.70 0.75
CA ASP A 4 -8.56 3.12 2.05
C ASP A 4 -7.60 4.14 2.66
N LEU A 5 -8.05 5.41 2.76
CA LEU A 5 -7.22 6.52 3.23
C LEU A 5 -7.06 6.53 4.76
N GLU A 6 -7.96 5.89 5.51
CA GLU A 6 -7.82 5.71 6.94
C GLU A 6 -6.74 4.68 7.23
N GLN A 7 -6.78 3.53 6.55
CA GLN A 7 -5.72 2.52 6.66
C GLN A 7 -4.36 3.04 6.15
N LEU A 8 -4.35 3.92 5.15
CA LEU A 8 -3.12 4.59 4.71
C LEU A 8 -2.57 5.55 5.77
N ARG A 9 -3.44 6.28 6.48
CA ARG A 9 -3.04 7.15 7.59
C ARG A 9 -2.41 6.34 8.71
N ASP A 10 -3.05 5.27 9.14
CA ASP A 10 -2.55 4.36 10.19
C ASP A 10 -1.17 3.79 9.82
N LEU A 11 -1.00 3.38 8.55
CA LEU A 11 0.27 2.90 8.04
C LEU A 11 1.38 3.95 8.14
N LEU A 12 1.09 5.19 7.78
CA LEU A 12 2.05 6.30 7.81
C LEU A 12 2.41 6.71 9.24
N GLU A 13 1.44 6.70 10.15
CA GLU A 13 1.67 6.96 11.58
C GLU A 13 2.54 5.87 12.22
N ALA A 14 2.29 4.60 11.87
CA ALA A 14 3.13 3.48 12.27
C ALA A 14 4.48 3.41 11.54
N SER A 15 4.74 4.29 10.55
CA SER A 15 5.94 4.29 9.72
C SER A 15 6.54 5.70 9.61
N PRO A 16 7.06 6.29 10.71
CA PRO A 16 7.56 7.67 10.71
C PRO A 16 8.73 7.91 9.74
N GLY A 17 9.41 6.85 9.29
CA GLY A 17 10.42 6.93 8.22
C GLY A 17 9.85 7.31 6.86
N LEU A 18 8.55 7.04 6.60
CA LEU A 18 7.83 7.44 5.39
C LEU A 18 7.25 8.87 5.48
N ALA A 19 7.06 9.36 6.72
CA ALA A 19 6.44 10.64 7.02
C ALA A 19 7.18 11.34 8.18
N LYS A 20 8.34 11.93 7.92
CA LYS A 20 9.02 12.78 8.91
C LYS A 20 8.59 14.24 8.74
N ARG A 21 7.77 14.75 9.67
CA ARG A 21 7.27 16.14 9.69
C ARG A 21 8.36 17.13 10.11
N PRO A 22 8.66 18.12 9.26
CA PRO A 22 8.68 19.51 9.73
C PRO A 22 7.89 20.51 8.87
N ALA A 23 7.28 20.11 7.74
CA ALA A 23 6.65 21.06 6.80
C ALA A 23 5.12 21.24 6.95
N GLY A 24 4.41 20.22 7.44
CA GLY A 24 2.94 20.22 7.46
C GLY A 24 2.32 20.07 6.05
N PRO A 25 0.97 20.08 5.95
CA PRO A 25 0.23 20.08 4.68
C PRO A 25 0.81 21.02 3.61
N ALA A 26 0.93 20.55 2.37
CA ALA A 26 1.25 21.46 1.28
C ALA A 26 0.08 22.45 1.06
N PRO A 27 0.37 23.75 0.85
CA PRO A 27 -0.67 24.74 0.56
C PRO A 27 -1.54 24.30 -0.62
N ARG A 28 -2.87 24.39 -0.43
CA ARG A 28 -3.85 24.02 -1.46
C ARG A 28 -3.58 24.71 -2.81
N GLU A 29 -3.18 25.99 -2.78
CA GLU A 29 -2.83 26.74 -4.00
C GLU A 29 -1.67 26.12 -4.77
N LEU A 30 -0.66 25.54 -4.09
CA LEU A 30 0.46 24.88 -4.75
C LEU A 30 0.02 23.55 -5.38
N ILE A 31 -0.86 22.80 -4.72
CA ILE A 31 -1.45 21.56 -5.27
C ILE A 31 -2.30 21.90 -6.51
N GLU A 32 -3.09 22.96 -6.46
CA GLU A 32 -3.91 23.42 -7.60
C GLU A 32 -3.05 23.91 -8.77
N ARG A 33 -1.97 24.65 -8.51
CA ARG A 33 -0.99 25.06 -9.53
C ARG A 33 -0.29 23.85 -10.17
N ALA A 34 0.09 22.86 -9.35
CA ALA A 34 0.69 21.62 -9.86
C ALA A 34 -0.27 20.90 -10.82
N GLN A 35 -1.55 20.77 -10.44
CA GLN A 35 -2.56 20.15 -11.30
C GLN A 35 -2.86 20.96 -12.57
N ALA A 36 -2.87 22.29 -12.50
CA ALA A 36 -3.04 23.13 -13.68
C ALA A 36 -1.90 22.94 -14.70
N ARG A 37 -0.69 22.63 -14.23
CA ARG A 37 0.49 22.40 -15.08
C ARG A 37 0.59 20.96 -15.59
N LEU A 38 0.31 19.97 -14.74
CA LEU A 38 0.57 18.55 -15.01
C LEU A 38 -0.69 17.77 -15.44
N GLY A 39 -1.88 18.35 -15.25
CA GLY A 39 -3.13 17.62 -15.26
C GLY A 39 -3.47 17.05 -13.87
N PRO A 40 -4.56 16.27 -13.75
CA PRO A 40 -4.98 15.70 -12.48
C PRO A 40 -3.88 14.83 -11.85
N LEU A 41 -3.64 15.03 -10.56
CA LEU A 41 -2.73 14.17 -9.77
C LEU A 41 -3.48 12.94 -9.25
N PRO A 42 -2.77 11.81 -9.00
CA PRO A 42 -3.37 10.62 -8.40
C PRO A 42 -4.10 10.95 -7.09
N PRO A 43 -5.35 10.50 -6.88
CA PRO A 43 -6.14 10.85 -5.70
C PRO A 43 -5.43 10.64 -4.35
N SER A 44 -4.81 9.47 -4.14
CA SER A 44 -4.07 9.13 -2.92
C SER A 44 -2.81 9.97 -2.73
N TYR A 45 -2.11 10.30 -3.82
CA TYR A 45 -0.97 11.23 -3.77
C TYR A 45 -1.41 12.66 -3.44
N ARG A 46 -2.51 13.12 -4.02
CA ARG A 46 -3.10 14.44 -3.71
C ARG A 46 -3.56 14.53 -2.27
N TRP A 47 -4.16 13.47 -1.73
CA TRP A 47 -4.49 13.37 -0.30
C TRP A 47 -3.22 13.47 0.55
N TRP A 48 -2.17 12.71 0.21
CA TRP A 48 -0.91 12.73 0.92
C TRP A 48 -0.25 14.12 0.93
N LEU A 49 -0.26 14.84 -0.20
CA LEU A 49 0.19 16.22 -0.28
C LEU A 49 -0.60 17.14 0.66
N GLY A 50 -1.93 16.96 0.73
CA GLY A 50 -2.80 17.76 1.59
C GLY A 50 -2.69 17.45 3.09
N GLU A 51 -2.23 16.25 3.47
CA GLU A 51 -2.16 15.83 4.88
C GLU A 51 -0.75 15.92 5.46
N TYR A 52 0.26 15.59 4.65
CA TYR A 52 1.65 15.46 5.05
C TYR A 52 2.56 16.46 4.35
N GLY A 53 2.20 16.87 3.13
CA GLY A 53 2.96 17.83 2.31
C GLY A 53 4.23 17.24 1.71
N ALA A 54 5.14 16.78 2.56
CA ALA A 54 6.42 16.20 2.18
C ALA A 54 6.73 14.96 3.01
N GLY A 55 7.63 14.13 2.51
CA GLY A 55 8.08 12.91 3.16
C GLY A 55 9.32 12.35 2.50
N TRP A 56 9.84 11.28 3.08
CA TRP A 56 11.07 10.64 2.64
C TRP A 56 10.84 9.14 2.52
N LEU A 57 11.54 8.51 1.59
CA LEU A 57 11.56 7.07 1.42
C LEU A 57 13.01 6.67 1.11
N GLY A 58 13.53 5.67 1.80
CA GLY A 58 14.90 5.18 1.53
C GLY A 58 16.00 6.24 1.63
N GLY A 59 15.79 7.32 2.39
CA GLY A 59 16.76 8.42 2.47
C GLY A 59 16.66 9.47 1.35
N ALA A 60 15.72 9.33 0.41
CA ALA A 60 15.44 10.30 -0.65
C ALA A 60 14.02 10.91 -0.53
N PRO A 61 13.80 12.16 -0.99
CA PRO A 61 12.52 12.83 -0.80
C PRO A 61 11.45 12.25 -1.73
N ILE A 62 10.22 12.21 -1.24
CA ILE A 62 9.03 12.09 -2.09
C ILE A 62 8.69 13.51 -2.55
N ALA A 63 8.55 13.70 -3.86
CA ALA A 63 8.26 14.99 -4.44
C ALA A 63 7.01 15.62 -3.81
N THR A 64 7.02 16.94 -3.66
CA THR A 64 5.97 17.72 -3.00
C THR A 64 5.37 18.77 -3.94
N ALA A 65 4.28 19.40 -3.52
CA ALA A 65 3.73 20.58 -4.17
C ALA A 65 4.48 21.82 -3.65
N ALA A 66 5.54 22.20 -4.35
CA ALA A 66 6.36 23.38 -4.06
C ALA A 66 6.40 24.36 -5.26
N ALA A 67 7.11 25.47 -5.09
CA ALA A 67 7.44 26.37 -6.20
C ALA A 67 8.21 25.61 -7.29
N ALA A 68 8.02 25.97 -8.56
CA ALA A 68 8.50 25.18 -9.70
C ALA A 68 10.04 25.10 -9.80
N GLU A 69 10.72 26.03 -9.14
CA GLU A 69 12.18 26.13 -9.07
C GLU A 69 12.79 25.22 -7.99
N ALA A 70 11.97 24.65 -7.09
CA ALA A 70 12.44 23.74 -6.06
C ALA A 70 12.66 22.34 -6.64
N ASP A 71 13.77 21.70 -6.27
CA ASP A 71 14.16 20.40 -6.83
C ASP A 71 13.25 19.24 -6.35
N ASP A 72 12.65 19.38 -5.18
CA ASP A 72 11.64 18.49 -4.64
C ASP A 72 10.23 18.76 -5.19
N ALA A 73 10.02 19.80 -6.00
CA ALA A 73 8.72 20.08 -6.60
C ALA A 73 8.34 19.01 -7.61
N ILE A 74 7.13 18.47 -7.52
CA ILE A 74 6.57 17.53 -8.50
C ILE A 74 6.49 18.13 -9.93
N THR A 75 6.50 19.46 -10.03
CA THR A 75 6.44 20.22 -11.29
C THR A 75 7.82 20.46 -11.94
N ALA A 76 8.91 20.07 -11.28
CA ALA A 76 10.27 20.20 -11.79
C ALA A 76 10.38 19.54 -13.18
N ALA A 77 11.04 20.22 -14.11
CA ALA A 77 11.02 19.84 -15.54
C ALA A 77 11.56 18.42 -15.79
N TRP A 78 12.55 17.97 -15.03
CA TRP A 78 13.16 16.65 -15.18
C TRP A 78 12.25 15.50 -14.73
N ARG A 79 11.21 15.78 -13.92
CA ARG A 79 10.30 14.75 -13.41
C ARG A 79 9.27 14.30 -14.44
N SER A 80 8.98 15.11 -15.44
CA SER A 80 7.96 14.79 -16.44
C SER A 80 8.60 14.35 -17.75
N THR A 81 8.27 13.13 -18.19
CA THR A 81 8.69 12.59 -19.50
C THR A 81 7.47 12.05 -20.23
N GLY A 82 6.66 12.95 -20.78
CA GLY A 82 5.46 12.61 -21.55
C GLY A 82 4.41 11.90 -20.70
N THR A 83 4.36 10.56 -20.78
CA THR A 83 3.41 9.72 -20.05
C THR A 83 3.93 9.23 -18.70
N ARG A 84 5.06 9.77 -18.21
CA ARG A 84 5.65 9.42 -16.92
C ARG A 84 5.88 10.66 -16.07
N LEU A 85 5.49 10.56 -14.80
CA LEU A 85 5.72 11.60 -13.80
C LEU A 85 6.48 11.01 -12.61
N CYS A 86 7.76 11.33 -12.51
CA CYS A 86 8.65 10.92 -11.44
C CYS A 86 8.30 11.63 -10.14
N PHE A 87 7.90 10.88 -9.11
CA PHE A 87 7.64 11.43 -7.79
C PHE A 87 8.69 11.03 -6.76
N HIS A 88 9.57 10.08 -7.07
CA HIS A 88 10.62 9.65 -6.16
C HIS A 88 11.81 9.07 -6.94
N ALA A 89 13.03 9.42 -6.53
CA ALA A 89 14.28 8.95 -7.13
C ALA A 89 15.18 8.45 -5.99
N GLU A 90 15.60 7.20 -6.06
CA GLU A 90 16.47 6.56 -5.07
C GLU A 90 17.93 6.96 -5.28
N GLU A 91 18.77 6.78 -4.25
CA GLU A 91 20.19 7.13 -4.30
C GLU A 91 20.98 6.28 -5.30
N ASP A 92 20.52 5.06 -5.58
CA ASP A 92 21.12 4.15 -6.57
C ASP A 92 20.73 4.47 -8.02
N GLY A 93 19.83 5.43 -8.21
CA GLY A 93 19.35 5.89 -9.51
C GLY A 93 18.01 5.29 -9.95
N ASP A 94 17.45 4.31 -9.24
CA ASP A 94 16.11 3.82 -9.54
C ASP A 94 15.09 4.95 -9.35
N THR A 95 14.16 5.10 -10.30
CA THR A 95 13.14 6.16 -10.22
C THR A 95 11.73 5.60 -10.27
N HIS A 96 10.84 6.19 -9.48
CA HIS A 96 9.44 5.79 -9.36
C HIS A 96 8.53 6.83 -9.98
N HIS A 97 7.67 6.34 -10.89
CA HIS A 97 6.85 7.18 -11.74
C HIS A 97 5.38 6.77 -11.67
N PHE A 98 4.50 7.76 -11.74
CA PHE A 98 3.12 7.52 -12.16
C PHE A 98 3.08 7.24 -13.67
N ALA A 99 2.49 6.12 -14.07
CA ALA A 99 2.27 5.76 -15.47
C ALA A 99 1.00 6.44 -16.01
N LEU A 100 1.10 7.69 -16.46
CA LEU A 100 -0.02 8.57 -16.78
C LEU A 100 -0.95 8.07 -17.91
N ASP A 101 -0.46 7.15 -18.74
CA ASP A 101 -1.19 6.45 -19.82
C ASP A 101 -2.03 5.25 -19.33
N ARG A 102 -1.90 4.84 -18.07
CA ARG A 102 -2.53 3.64 -17.50
C ARG A 102 -3.53 3.97 -16.39
N ARG A 103 -4.32 5.02 -16.57
CA ARG A 103 -5.26 5.49 -15.54
C ARG A 103 -6.29 4.42 -15.19
N GLY A 104 -6.41 4.11 -13.90
CA GLY A 104 -7.41 3.22 -13.34
C GLY A 104 -8.81 3.83 -13.32
N THR A 105 -9.84 2.99 -13.12
CA THR A 105 -11.24 3.43 -13.01
C THR A 105 -11.54 4.22 -11.74
N ASP A 106 -10.72 4.05 -10.70
CA ASP A 106 -10.70 4.84 -9.47
C ASP A 106 -10.03 6.23 -9.66
N GLY A 107 -9.48 6.48 -10.84
CA GLY A 107 -8.80 7.71 -11.19
C GLY A 107 -7.34 7.75 -10.74
N GLU A 108 -6.82 6.67 -10.15
CA GLU A 108 -5.41 6.50 -9.78
C GLU A 108 -4.55 6.15 -11.01
N TRP A 109 -3.24 6.23 -10.82
CA TRP A 109 -2.26 5.78 -11.80
C TRP A 109 -1.29 4.76 -11.18
N PRO A 110 -1.02 3.64 -11.86
CA PRO A 110 -0.02 2.68 -11.43
C PRO A 110 1.34 3.33 -11.26
N VAL A 111 2.08 2.81 -10.28
CA VAL A 111 3.46 3.16 -10.02
C VAL A 111 4.38 2.15 -10.71
N VAL A 112 5.29 2.66 -11.52
CA VAL A 112 6.36 1.87 -12.14
C VAL A 112 7.72 2.33 -11.63
N ARG A 113 8.63 1.39 -11.46
CA ARG A 113 10.05 1.65 -11.25
C ARG A 113 10.75 1.62 -12.60
N ARG A 114 11.65 2.57 -12.83
CA ARG A 114 12.48 2.65 -14.04
C ARG A 114 13.93 2.44 -13.67
N ASP A 115 14.55 1.46 -14.32
CA ASP A 115 15.98 1.18 -14.21
C ASP A 115 16.79 2.32 -14.86
N PRO A 116 17.84 2.84 -14.20
CA PRO A 116 18.61 3.97 -14.70
C PRO A 116 19.51 3.64 -15.89
N PHE A 117 19.85 2.37 -16.11
CA PHE A 117 20.81 1.94 -17.13
C PHE A 117 20.14 1.66 -18.47
N ASP A 118 19.04 0.91 -18.48
CA ASP A 118 18.35 0.52 -19.71
C ASP A 118 16.97 1.18 -19.88
N GLY A 119 16.47 1.87 -18.84
CA GLY A 119 15.17 2.52 -18.85
C GLY A 119 13.99 1.57 -18.76
N ALA A 120 14.21 0.28 -18.50
CA ALA A 120 13.17 -0.74 -18.37
C ALA A 120 12.21 -0.40 -17.23
N GLU A 121 10.92 -0.68 -17.46
CA GLU A 121 9.86 -0.38 -16.51
C GLU A 121 9.35 -1.64 -15.83
N TYR A 122 9.27 -1.60 -14.51
CA TYR A 122 8.75 -2.68 -13.69
C TYR A 122 7.54 -2.18 -12.88
N PRO A 123 6.37 -2.84 -12.96
CA PRO A 123 5.23 -2.52 -12.10
C PRO A 123 5.59 -2.70 -10.63
N VAL A 124 5.25 -1.70 -9.80
CA VAL A 124 5.47 -1.75 -8.35
C VAL A 124 4.14 -1.84 -7.61
N ALA A 125 3.20 -0.96 -7.96
CA ALA A 125 1.90 -0.85 -7.30
C ALA A 125 0.84 -0.31 -8.27
N GLU A 126 -0.42 -0.55 -7.94
CA GLU A 126 -1.57 -0.08 -8.72
C GLU A 126 -1.84 1.42 -8.52
N ASN A 127 -1.31 2.01 -7.45
CA ASN A 127 -1.45 3.43 -7.11
C ASN A 127 -0.40 3.88 -6.06
N PHE A 128 -0.43 5.17 -5.69
CA PHE A 128 0.50 5.74 -4.71
C PHE A 128 0.33 5.15 -3.30
N ALA A 129 -0.91 4.91 -2.84
CA ALA A 129 -1.16 4.29 -1.54
C ALA A 129 -0.57 2.88 -1.45
N GLY A 130 -0.80 2.07 -2.49
CA GLY A 130 -0.23 0.73 -2.60
C GLY A 130 1.29 0.76 -2.69
N PHE A 131 1.88 1.76 -3.36
CA PHE A 131 3.33 1.96 -3.35
C PHE A 131 3.86 2.16 -1.92
N LEU A 132 3.24 3.03 -1.12
CA LEU A 132 3.63 3.24 0.28
C LEU A 132 3.45 1.97 1.12
N ALA A 133 2.40 1.18 0.86
CA ALA A 133 2.21 -0.10 1.54
C ALA A 133 3.29 -1.12 1.20
N VAL A 134 3.67 -1.25 -0.08
CA VAL A 134 4.78 -2.09 -0.52
C VAL A 134 6.09 -1.67 0.16
N GLN A 135 6.37 -0.37 0.21
CA GLN A 135 7.57 0.16 0.84
C GLN A 135 7.59 -0.09 2.36
N ALA A 136 6.45 0.07 3.02
CA ALA A 136 6.29 -0.27 4.43
C ALA A 136 6.47 -1.77 4.71
N ALA A 137 6.05 -2.64 3.80
CA ALA A 137 6.27 -4.08 3.89
C ALA A 137 7.75 -4.45 3.74
N LEU A 138 8.46 -3.85 2.78
CA LEU A 138 9.90 -4.02 2.58
C LEU A 138 10.69 -3.58 3.81
N ALA A 139 10.39 -2.39 4.36
CA ALA A 139 11.03 -1.86 5.55
C ALA A 139 10.85 -2.74 6.79
N ARG A 140 9.76 -3.52 6.86
CA ARG A 140 9.47 -4.48 7.94
C ARG A 140 10.01 -5.89 7.66
N GLY A 141 10.71 -6.10 6.55
CA GLY A 141 11.21 -7.42 6.17
C GLY A 141 10.13 -8.41 5.71
N LEU A 142 8.92 -7.93 5.43
CA LEU A 142 7.80 -8.76 4.94
C LEU A 142 7.95 -9.15 3.46
N ARG A 143 8.88 -8.49 2.74
CA ARG A 143 9.13 -8.68 1.30
C ARG A 143 7.84 -8.47 0.51
N ASP A 144 7.48 -9.42 -0.36
CA ASP A 144 6.22 -9.40 -1.10
C ASP A 144 4.98 -9.57 -0.19
N GLY A 145 5.15 -9.97 1.08
CA GLY A 145 4.06 -10.25 2.00
C GLY A 145 3.89 -11.74 2.29
N PRO A 146 3.00 -12.10 3.23
CA PRO A 146 2.91 -13.47 3.75
C PRO A 146 2.20 -14.45 2.81
N ASN A 147 1.51 -13.94 1.79
CA ASN A 147 0.75 -14.68 0.81
C ASN A 147 0.64 -13.83 -0.48
N PRO A 148 0.72 -14.40 -1.69
CA PRO A 148 0.67 -13.64 -2.95
C PRO A 148 -0.61 -12.80 -3.15
N THR A 149 -1.74 -13.25 -2.61
CA THR A 149 -3.01 -12.51 -2.66
C THR A 149 -2.94 -11.27 -1.77
N ILE A 150 -2.33 -11.38 -0.59
CA ILE A 150 -2.07 -10.24 0.30
C ILE A 150 -1.03 -9.30 -0.31
N ALA A 151 0.00 -9.83 -0.97
CA ALA A 151 0.95 -9.03 -1.76
C ALA A 151 0.24 -8.16 -2.80
N ALA A 152 -0.68 -8.75 -3.54
CA ALA A 152 -1.47 -8.06 -4.55
C ALA A 152 -2.44 -7.03 -3.93
N LEU A 153 -3.01 -7.34 -2.76
CA LEU A 153 -3.82 -6.37 -2.00
C LEU A 153 -2.98 -5.15 -1.60
N TRP A 154 -1.78 -5.36 -1.03
CA TRP A 154 -0.90 -4.27 -0.61
C TRP A 154 -0.39 -3.43 -1.77
N ARG A 155 -0.30 -3.97 -2.99
CA ARG A 155 -0.04 -3.18 -4.19
C ARG A 155 -1.19 -2.21 -4.54
N SER A 156 -2.38 -2.39 -3.98
CA SER A 156 -3.56 -1.54 -4.23
C SER A 156 -3.97 -0.67 -3.05
N THR A 157 -3.72 -1.09 -1.81
CA THR A 157 -4.19 -0.40 -0.60
C THR A 157 -3.36 -0.76 0.62
N ALA A 158 -3.37 0.08 1.65
CA ALA A 158 -2.61 -0.10 2.89
C ALA A 158 -3.29 -0.98 3.95
N GLY A 159 -4.38 -1.65 3.58
CA GLY A 159 -5.36 -2.30 4.45
C GLY A 159 -6.76 -2.03 3.90
N VAL A 160 -7.78 -2.70 4.42
CA VAL A 160 -9.19 -2.41 4.08
C VAL A 160 -10.04 -2.57 5.32
N LEU A 161 -10.72 -1.51 5.75
CA LEU A 161 -11.84 -1.63 6.68
C LEU A 161 -13.15 -1.61 5.89
N ARG A 162 -13.94 -2.68 6.02
CA ARG A 162 -15.27 -2.77 5.41
C ARG A 162 -16.35 -2.19 6.32
N ASP A 163 -17.46 -1.79 5.72
CA ASP A 163 -18.63 -1.27 6.44
C ASP A 163 -19.24 -2.29 7.42
N ASP A 164 -19.01 -3.58 7.21
CA ASP A 164 -19.43 -4.67 8.10
C ASP A 164 -18.47 -4.89 9.29
N GLY A 165 -17.44 -4.05 9.45
CA GLY A 165 -16.46 -4.10 10.53
C GLY A 165 -15.30 -5.06 10.30
N LEU A 166 -15.27 -5.75 9.16
CA LEU A 166 -14.18 -6.64 8.81
C LEU A 166 -12.95 -5.85 8.35
N LEU A 167 -11.81 -6.11 8.98
CA LEU A 167 -10.54 -5.47 8.72
C LEU A 167 -9.56 -6.45 8.05
N LEU A 168 -9.05 -6.09 6.88
CA LEU A 168 -7.87 -6.72 6.27
C LEU A 168 -6.63 -5.91 6.64
N TYR A 169 -5.64 -6.59 7.18
CA TYR A 169 -4.45 -5.94 7.72
C TYR A 169 -3.54 -5.34 6.66
N GLY A 170 -3.08 -4.14 6.97
CA GLY A 170 -1.91 -3.56 6.34
C GLY A 170 -0.60 -4.21 6.76
N PRO A 171 0.50 -3.89 6.07
CA PRO A 171 1.85 -4.28 6.50
C PRO A 171 2.18 -3.86 7.93
N HIS A 172 1.58 -2.78 8.41
CA HIS A 172 1.83 -2.19 9.72
C HIS A 172 1.15 -2.93 10.89
N GLN A 173 0.10 -3.71 10.63
CA GLN A 173 -0.65 -4.46 11.65
C GLN A 173 -0.31 -5.96 11.66
N ILE A 174 0.00 -6.52 10.48
CA ILE A 174 -0.01 -7.97 10.30
C ILE A 174 0.99 -8.71 11.20
N GLN A 175 2.18 -8.14 11.43
CA GLN A 175 3.19 -8.78 12.27
C GLN A 175 2.74 -8.84 13.73
N GLU A 176 2.41 -7.68 14.30
CA GLU A 176 1.95 -7.55 15.70
C GLU A 176 0.75 -8.45 15.97
N ARG A 177 -0.22 -8.50 15.05
CA ARG A 177 -1.41 -9.35 15.20
C ARG A 177 -1.07 -10.83 15.18
N ASN A 178 -0.22 -11.28 14.24
CA ASN A 178 0.19 -12.69 14.22
C ASN A 178 1.02 -13.10 15.44
N GLU A 179 1.80 -12.17 16.01
CA GLU A 179 2.57 -12.39 17.25
C GLU A 179 1.64 -12.43 18.47
N THR A 180 0.66 -11.53 18.55
CA THR A 180 -0.32 -11.45 19.65
C THR A 180 -1.12 -12.73 19.81
N PHE A 181 -1.50 -13.35 18.69
CA PHE A 181 -2.27 -14.60 18.67
C PHE A 181 -1.38 -15.85 18.53
N GLU A 182 -0.06 -15.69 18.64
CA GLU A 182 0.92 -16.78 18.57
C GLU A 182 0.69 -17.71 17.35
N VAL A 183 0.27 -17.13 16.22
CA VAL A 183 -0.22 -17.90 15.05
C VAL A 183 0.85 -18.86 14.54
N ARG A 184 2.12 -18.49 14.64
CA ARG A 184 3.24 -19.37 14.25
C ARG A 184 3.37 -20.62 15.12
N GLU A 185 2.96 -20.55 16.38
CA GLU A 185 3.01 -21.68 17.31
C GLU A 185 1.80 -22.59 17.10
N TYR A 186 0.59 -22.03 17.10
CA TYR A 186 -0.64 -22.80 17.04
C TYR A 186 -1.06 -23.19 15.61
N ALA A 187 -0.68 -22.41 14.59
CA ALA A 187 -1.09 -22.64 13.19
C ALA A 187 0.06 -22.30 12.20
N PRO A 188 1.19 -23.03 12.23
CA PRO A 188 2.43 -22.67 11.53
C PRO A 188 2.30 -22.51 10.00
N ASP A 189 1.38 -23.24 9.37
CA ASP A 189 1.11 -23.17 7.93
C ASP A 189 0.22 -21.99 7.53
N TRP A 190 -0.29 -21.24 8.50
CA TRP A 190 -1.29 -20.20 8.33
C TRP A 190 -0.75 -18.83 8.72
N VAL A 191 -1.41 -17.80 8.20
CA VAL A 191 -1.23 -16.40 8.57
C VAL A 191 -2.58 -15.79 8.86
N LEU A 192 -2.67 -15.07 9.97
CA LEU A 192 -3.80 -14.19 10.26
C LEU A 192 -3.66 -12.93 9.41
N VAL A 193 -4.61 -12.68 8.51
CA VAL A 193 -4.56 -11.58 7.52
C VAL A 193 -5.60 -10.49 7.79
N GLY A 194 -6.47 -10.68 8.78
CA GLY A 194 -7.54 -9.78 9.14
C GLY A 194 -8.38 -10.32 10.28
N ASP A 195 -9.36 -9.56 10.73
CA ASP A 195 -10.33 -9.98 11.75
C ASP A 195 -11.68 -9.24 11.58
N ASP A 196 -12.72 -9.71 12.27
CA ASP A 196 -14.06 -9.10 12.25
C ASP A 196 -14.33 -8.16 13.43
N SER A 197 -13.31 -7.81 14.23
CA SER A 197 -13.40 -7.10 15.52
C SER A 197 -14.31 -7.75 16.57
N GLY A 198 -14.91 -8.91 16.26
CA GLY A 198 -15.83 -9.69 17.08
C GLY A 198 -15.20 -10.97 17.64
N GLY A 199 -13.89 -11.14 17.47
CA GLY A 199 -13.12 -12.27 17.99
C GLY A 199 -12.83 -13.36 16.97
N ARG A 200 -13.21 -13.21 15.69
CA ARG A 200 -12.84 -14.16 14.63
C ARG A 200 -11.78 -13.57 13.70
N GLY A 201 -10.81 -14.39 13.35
CA GLY A 201 -9.69 -14.07 12.48
C GLY A 201 -9.87 -14.63 11.08
N LEU A 202 -9.36 -13.90 10.09
CA LEU A 202 -9.24 -14.34 8.71
C LEU A 202 -7.88 -14.98 8.50
N PHE A 203 -7.85 -16.22 8.04
CA PHE A 203 -6.64 -17.00 7.86
C PHE A 203 -6.44 -17.42 6.41
N MET A 204 -5.20 -17.31 5.95
CA MET A 204 -4.77 -17.83 4.66
C MET A 204 -3.53 -18.71 4.85
N ARG A 205 -3.33 -19.67 3.96
CA ARG A 205 -2.10 -20.47 3.97
C ARG A 205 -0.90 -19.65 3.50
N ARG A 206 0.24 -19.84 4.16
CA ARG A 206 1.54 -19.24 3.77
C ARG A 206 2.12 -19.94 2.54
N HIS A 207 1.99 -21.27 2.51
CA HIS A 207 2.61 -22.15 1.53
C HIS A 207 1.62 -23.20 1.01
N GLY A 208 2.04 -23.96 0.00
CA GLY A 208 1.23 -25.03 -0.59
C GLY A 208 0.41 -24.60 -1.80
N ARG A 209 -0.45 -25.52 -2.26
CA ARG A 209 -1.25 -25.34 -3.49
C ARG A 209 -2.40 -24.38 -3.31
N ASP A 210 -3.10 -24.46 -2.18
CA ASP A 210 -4.17 -23.52 -1.87
C ASP A 210 -3.61 -22.34 -1.09
N ARG A 211 -3.49 -21.19 -1.76
CA ARG A 211 -3.10 -19.90 -1.17
C ARG A 211 -4.12 -18.81 -1.48
N ARG A 212 -5.33 -19.19 -1.89
CA ARG A 212 -6.38 -18.26 -2.28
C ARG A 212 -7.57 -18.31 -1.33
N SER A 213 -7.84 -19.47 -0.74
CA SER A 213 -8.86 -19.64 0.27
C SER A 213 -8.58 -18.83 1.52
N VAL A 214 -9.63 -18.17 2.00
CA VAL A 214 -9.70 -17.43 3.25
C VAL A 214 -10.65 -18.16 4.18
N TYR A 215 -10.18 -18.48 5.37
CA TYR A 215 -10.96 -19.15 6.40
C TYR A 215 -11.21 -18.21 7.57
N LEU A 216 -12.43 -18.24 8.10
CA LEU A 216 -12.81 -17.52 9.30
C LEU A 216 -12.81 -18.49 10.48
N LEU A 217 -12.10 -18.16 11.56
CA LEU A 217 -12.02 -18.98 12.76
C LEU A 217 -12.03 -18.09 14.01
N ASP A 218 -12.68 -18.56 15.08
CA ASP A 218 -12.55 -17.95 16.41
C ASP A 218 -11.08 -17.90 16.86
N LEU A 219 -10.59 -16.72 17.25
CA LEU A 219 -9.20 -16.50 17.65
C LEU A 219 -8.83 -17.28 18.91
N GLY A 220 -9.81 -17.65 19.75
CA GLY A 220 -9.63 -18.55 20.89
C GLY A 220 -9.54 -20.03 20.51
N ALA A 221 -9.79 -20.40 19.25
CA ALA A 221 -9.77 -21.77 18.75
C ALA A 221 -8.55 -22.08 17.85
N ILE A 222 -7.57 -21.17 17.76
CA ILE A 222 -6.34 -21.40 17.00
C ILE A 222 -5.59 -22.61 17.62
N GLY A 223 -5.06 -23.50 16.76
CA GLY A 223 -4.39 -24.74 17.20
C GLY A 223 -5.01 -26.00 16.60
N GLY A 224 -6.29 -25.93 16.21
CA GLY A 224 -7.01 -27.00 15.54
C GLY A 224 -6.60 -27.19 14.07
N ASN A 225 -7.31 -28.08 13.38
CA ASN A 225 -7.17 -28.19 11.93
C ASN A 225 -7.96 -27.06 11.28
N LEU A 226 -7.33 -25.90 11.12
CA LEU A 226 -7.98 -24.67 10.64
C LEU A 226 -8.78 -24.85 9.33
N ALA A 227 -8.34 -25.73 8.44
CA ALA A 227 -9.05 -26.03 7.19
C ALA A 227 -10.34 -26.85 7.38
N VAL A 228 -10.51 -27.50 8.54
CA VAL A 228 -11.69 -28.27 8.94
C VAL A 228 -12.56 -27.48 9.93
N ASP A 229 -11.92 -26.82 10.89
CA ASP A 229 -12.57 -26.12 11.98
C ASP A 229 -13.03 -24.70 11.59
N GLY A 230 -12.36 -24.10 10.59
CA GLY A 230 -12.69 -22.79 10.06
C GLY A 230 -13.77 -22.81 9.00
N GLU A 231 -14.57 -21.75 8.94
CA GLU A 231 -15.54 -21.50 7.89
C GLU A 231 -14.82 -20.97 6.64
N LEU A 232 -15.03 -21.59 5.47
CA LEU A 232 -14.53 -21.03 4.21
C LEU A 232 -15.31 -19.76 3.86
N LEU A 233 -14.66 -18.60 3.94
CA LEU A 233 -15.26 -17.31 3.62
C LEU A 233 -15.29 -17.06 2.11
N THR A 234 -14.17 -17.30 1.44
CA THR A 234 -14.01 -17.10 -0.01
C THR A 234 -12.75 -17.82 -0.52
N ASP A 235 -12.71 -18.15 -1.81
CA ASP A 235 -11.53 -18.63 -2.53
C ASP A 235 -10.94 -17.59 -3.50
N ASP A 236 -11.51 -16.38 -3.51
CA ASP A 236 -11.03 -15.22 -4.24
C ASP A 236 -11.21 -13.95 -3.39
N LEU A 237 -10.25 -13.69 -2.51
CA LEU A 237 -10.27 -12.52 -1.63
C LEU A 237 -10.40 -11.20 -2.40
N LEU A 238 -9.66 -11.03 -3.50
CA LEU A 238 -9.68 -9.77 -4.25
C LEU A 238 -11.00 -9.57 -4.99
N GLY A 239 -11.55 -10.64 -5.58
CA GLY A 239 -12.89 -10.60 -6.18
C GLY A 239 -13.98 -10.34 -5.13
N TRP A 240 -13.88 -10.96 -3.96
CA TRP A 240 -14.81 -10.74 -2.85
C TRP A 240 -14.79 -9.30 -2.32
N LEU A 241 -13.60 -8.69 -2.24
CA LEU A 241 -13.44 -7.28 -1.87
C LEU A 241 -13.89 -6.29 -2.97
N ALA A 242 -14.07 -6.74 -4.21
CA ALA A 242 -14.52 -5.87 -5.31
C ALA A 242 -16.06 -5.79 -5.43
N ILE A 243 -16.78 -6.69 -4.76
CA ILE A 243 -18.25 -6.79 -4.81
C ILE A 243 -18.91 -6.12 -3.58
N GLY A 244 -18.18 -6.09 -2.45
CA GLY A 244 -18.56 -5.35 -1.23
C GLY A 244 -18.02 -3.93 -1.26
#